data_AF-A0A1D3TE36-F1
#
_entry.id   AF-A0A1D3TE36-F1
#
_cell.length_a   1.000
_cell.length_b   1.000
_cell.length_c   1.000
_cell.angle_alpha   90.00
_cell.angle_beta   90.00
_cell.angle_gamma   90.00
#
_symmetry.space_group_name_H-M   'P 1'
#
loop_
_entity.id
_entity.type
_entity.pdbx_description
1 polymer ?
#
loop_
_entity_poly.entity_id
_entity_poly.type
_entity_poly.pdbx_seq_one_letter_code
_entity_poly.pdbx_strand_id
1 'polypeptide(L)'
;MNKCMFFLKFKIFVLYAFINCTGGYWKRTLTRSGKWATVSYEFIPYYKFDYTHFPGGKVRKEVKELGDVEFDASLHVLSRLLHYRHRKKEIFDILEEGSIISSVLSEYQEKKKYNFKDITSREHCVNRIKTRLIYIVIEGILTREYLELAKKYFWIEQRVDEEMSVKVFNQKTEKARTKMCKNEVEIKKLISKLERGKSVKLSEGMIANTVSTVEDFLLDVLRTSKEEVASNDSTKKN
;
A
#
# COMPACT_ATOMS: atom_id res chain seq x y z
N MET A 1 -20.19 -16.23 -34.45
CA MET A 1 -19.20 -15.23 -33.99
C MET A 1 -19.75 -14.07 -33.15
N ASN A 2 -21.06 -13.76 -33.14
CA ASN A 2 -21.57 -12.57 -32.42
C ASN A 2 -21.86 -12.75 -30.91
N LYS A 3 -21.94 -13.98 -30.39
CA LYS A 3 -22.21 -14.22 -28.95
C LYS A 3 -20.99 -13.96 -28.04
N CYS A 4 -19.77 -14.29 -28.49
CA CYS A 4 -18.54 -14.04 -27.72
C CYS A 4 -18.25 -12.55 -27.54
N MET A 5 -18.44 -11.73 -28.58
CA MET A 5 -18.20 -10.29 -28.50
C MET A 5 -19.19 -9.57 -27.57
N PHE A 6 -20.44 -10.03 -27.52
CA PHE A 6 -21.46 -9.48 -26.62
C PHE A 6 -21.16 -9.81 -25.16
N PHE A 7 -20.74 -11.06 -24.88
CA PHE A 7 -20.34 -11.48 -23.53
C PHE A 7 -19.11 -10.74 -23.01
N LEU A 8 -18.12 -10.50 -23.88
CA LEU A 8 -16.91 -9.76 -23.51
C LEU A 8 -17.23 -8.26 -23.24
N LYS A 9 -18.05 -7.63 -24.10
CA LYS A 9 -18.50 -6.25 -23.90
C LYS A 9 -19.38 -6.09 -22.67
N PHE A 10 -20.25 -7.06 -22.36
CA PHE A 10 -21.08 -7.05 -21.16
C PHE A 10 -20.25 -7.21 -19.88
N LYS A 11 -19.25 -8.10 -19.88
CA LYS A 11 -18.30 -8.22 -18.75
C LYS A 11 -17.50 -6.93 -18.53
N ILE A 12 -17.04 -6.27 -19.59
CA ILE A 12 -16.33 -4.99 -19.51
C ILE A 12 -17.26 -3.87 -19.00
N PHE A 13 -18.51 -3.83 -19.46
CA PHE A 13 -19.49 -2.82 -19.04
C PHE A 13 -19.94 -3.01 -17.59
N VAL A 14 -20.10 -4.26 -17.14
CA VAL A 14 -20.32 -4.61 -15.74
C VAL A 14 -19.08 -4.26 -14.91
N LEU A 15 -17.85 -4.51 -15.38
CA LEU A 15 -16.66 -4.02 -14.67
C LEU A 15 -16.69 -2.48 -14.52
N TYR A 16 -16.96 -1.75 -15.61
CA TYR A 16 -16.94 -0.28 -15.64
C TYR A 16 -18.06 0.37 -14.81
N ALA A 17 -19.28 -0.15 -14.89
CA ALA A 17 -20.42 0.37 -14.14
C ALA A 17 -20.29 0.05 -12.64
N PHE A 18 -19.67 -1.08 -12.28
CA PHE A 18 -19.56 -1.51 -10.88
C PHE A 18 -18.35 -0.91 -10.15
N ILE A 19 -17.27 -0.51 -10.86
CA ILE A 19 -16.18 0.30 -10.29
C ILE A 19 -16.71 1.59 -9.63
N ASN A 20 -17.78 2.18 -10.17
CA ASN A 20 -18.37 3.43 -9.66
C ASN A 20 -19.18 3.29 -8.37
N CYS A 21 -19.56 2.07 -7.96
CA CYS A 21 -20.46 1.86 -6.82
C CYS A 21 -19.77 1.47 -5.51
N THR A 22 -18.50 1.04 -5.53
CA THR A 22 -17.82 0.55 -4.30
C THR A 22 -16.35 0.95 -4.11
N GLY A 23 -15.66 1.51 -5.11
CA GLY A 23 -14.23 1.89 -4.99
C GLY A 23 -13.95 3.40 -5.01
N GLY A 24 -14.81 4.17 -5.63
CA GLY A 24 -14.71 5.62 -5.79
C GLY A 24 -15.64 6.06 -6.91
N TYR A 25 -15.60 7.33 -7.29
CA TYR A 25 -16.28 7.81 -8.50
C TYR A 25 -15.32 8.64 -9.34
N TRP A 26 -15.49 8.57 -10.66
CA TRP A 26 -14.76 9.44 -11.58
C TRP A 26 -15.45 10.80 -11.67
N LYS A 27 -14.81 11.83 -11.13
CA LYS A 27 -15.22 13.22 -11.32
C LYS A 27 -14.73 13.69 -12.67
N ARG A 28 -15.66 13.93 -13.58
CA ARG A 28 -15.40 14.56 -14.86
C ARG A 28 -15.30 16.08 -14.65
N THR A 29 -14.17 16.67 -14.99
CA THR A 29 -13.99 18.13 -15.03
C THR A 29 -13.83 18.57 -16.48
N LEU A 30 -14.62 19.57 -16.87
CA LEU A 30 -14.55 20.18 -18.20
C LEU A 30 -13.93 21.56 -18.05
N THR A 31 -12.72 21.74 -18.57
CA THR A 31 -12.05 23.04 -18.56
C THR A 31 -12.07 23.60 -19.98
N ARG A 32 -12.65 24.78 -20.17
CA ARG A 32 -12.79 25.41 -21.49
C ARG A 32 -11.80 26.58 -21.61
N SER A 33 -10.95 26.55 -22.63
CA SER A 33 -10.02 27.64 -22.95
C SER A 33 -10.23 28.06 -24.40
N GLY A 34 -10.95 29.17 -24.60
CA GLY A 34 -11.37 29.62 -25.93
C GLY A 34 -12.27 28.60 -26.63
N LYS A 35 -11.88 28.20 -27.86
CA LYS A 35 -12.60 27.18 -28.65
C LYS A 35 -12.31 25.74 -28.22
N TRP A 36 -11.33 25.52 -27.35
CA TRP A 36 -10.90 24.20 -26.92
C TRP A 36 -11.51 23.82 -25.58
N ALA A 37 -11.86 22.55 -25.44
CA ALA A 37 -12.32 21.97 -24.19
C ALA A 37 -11.43 20.78 -23.84
N THR A 38 -10.83 20.83 -22.64
CA THR A 38 -10.11 19.70 -22.07
C THR A 38 -11.04 18.98 -21.11
N VAL A 39 -11.23 17.68 -21.32
CA VAL A 39 -11.93 16.81 -20.38
C VAL A 39 -10.88 16.10 -19.54
N SER A 40 -10.86 16.36 -18.25
CA SER A 40 -10.08 15.57 -17.29
C SER A 40 -11.01 14.69 -16.46
N TYR A 41 -10.52 13.50 -16.13
CA TYR A 41 -11.19 12.57 -15.23
C TYR A 41 -10.32 12.41 -14.00
N GLU A 42 -10.88 12.71 -12.84
CA GLU A 42 -10.23 12.53 -11.55
C GLU A 42 -10.93 11.39 -10.81
N PHE A 43 -10.20 10.36 -10.43
CA PHE A 43 -10.75 9.31 -9.58
C PHE A 43 -10.77 9.78 -8.11
N ILE A 44 -11.96 9.84 -7.52
CA ILE A 44 -12.16 10.17 -6.12
C ILE A 44 -12.46 8.89 -5.35
N PRO A 45 -11.51 8.37 -4.55
CA PRO A 45 -11.76 7.18 -3.74
C PRO A 45 -12.81 7.47 -2.65
N TYR A 46 -13.71 6.53 -2.38
CA TYR A 46 -14.67 6.67 -1.27
C TYR A 46 -13.98 6.63 0.10
N TYR A 47 -12.82 5.98 0.18
CA TYR A 47 -12.07 5.80 1.40
C TYR A 47 -10.75 6.56 1.30
N LYS A 48 -10.59 7.55 2.17
CA LYS A 48 -9.33 8.24 2.39
C LYS A 48 -8.60 7.58 3.55
N PHE A 49 -7.29 7.40 3.39
CA PHE A 49 -6.43 6.99 4.47
C PHE A 49 -5.82 8.24 5.12
N ASP A 50 -6.37 8.62 6.26
CA ASP A 50 -5.87 9.77 7.00
C ASP A 50 -4.76 9.33 7.94
N TYR A 51 -3.53 9.45 7.45
CA TYR A 51 -2.31 9.17 8.19
C TYR A 51 -1.51 10.45 8.41
N THR A 52 -0.96 10.62 9.61
CA THR A 52 0.02 11.66 9.92
C THR A 52 1.33 10.97 10.21
N HIS A 53 2.41 11.36 9.53
CA HIS A 53 3.73 10.76 9.74
C HIS A 53 4.23 10.89 11.17
N PHE A 54 5.09 9.97 11.58
CA PHE A 54 5.70 9.91 12.90
C PHE A 54 6.49 11.20 13.19
N PRO A 55 6.11 11.95 14.25
CA PRO A 55 6.78 13.20 14.58
C PRO A 55 8.06 13.00 15.40
N GLY A 56 8.25 11.81 16.00
CA GLY A 56 9.30 11.56 17.01
C GLY A 56 10.69 11.24 16.46
N GLY A 57 11.03 11.72 15.27
CA GLY A 57 12.34 11.51 14.67
C GLY A 57 12.42 12.01 13.23
N LYS A 58 13.63 12.03 12.67
CA LYS A 58 13.84 12.39 11.25
C LYS A 58 13.56 11.16 10.37
N VAL A 59 12.28 10.82 10.23
CA VAL A 59 11.83 9.81 9.26
C VAL A 59 12.24 10.29 7.87
N ARG A 60 12.94 9.42 7.13
CA ARG A 60 13.45 9.76 5.81
C ARG A 60 12.33 9.92 4.79
N LYS A 61 12.62 10.64 3.71
CA LYS A 61 11.61 10.98 2.69
C LYS A 61 11.14 9.72 1.96
N GLU A 62 12.07 8.85 1.57
CA GLU A 62 11.80 7.60 0.88
C GLU A 62 10.89 6.65 1.68
N VAL A 63 11.03 6.62 3.01
CA VAL A 63 10.16 5.85 3.91
C VAL A 63 8.73 6.37 3.86
N LYS A 64 8.57 7.70 3.96
CA LYS A 64 7.26 8.36 3.94
C LYS A 64 6.56 8.13 2.62
N GLU A 65 7.25 8.38 1.51
CA GLU A 65 6.67 8.28 0.17
C GLU A 65 6.30 6.84 -0.21
N LEU A 66 7.16 5.86 0.12
CA LEU A 66 6.84 4.45 -0.12
C LEU A 66 5.65 4.00 0.74
N GLY A 67 5.64 4.31 2.05
CA GLY A 67 4.52 3.98 2.92
C GLY A 67 3.22 4.62 2.43
N ASP A 68 3.27 5.89 2.06
CA ASP A 68 2.13 6.62 1.51
C ASP A 68 1.54 5.97 0.26
N VAL A 69 2.38 5.52 -0.67
CA VAL A 69 1.92 4.82 -1.87
C VAL A 69 1.35 3.45 -1.52
N GLU A 70 2.06 2.69 -0.69
CA GLU A 70 1.72 1.30 -0.36
C GLU A 70 0.42 1.18 0.43
N PHE A 71 0.22 2.01 1.46
CA PHE A 71 -0.96 1.92 2.32
C PHE A 71 -2.21 2.53 1.68
N ASP A 72 -2.07 3.61 0.89
CA ASP A 72 -3.20 4.12 0.10
C ASP A 72 -3.64 3.11 -0.97
N ALA A 73 -2.67 2.47 -1.64
CA ALA A 73 -2.96 1.40 -2.58
C ALA A 73 -3.64 0.21 -1.88
N SER A 74 -3.14 -0.21 -0.71
CA SER A 74 -3.73 -1.28 0.09
C SER A 74 -5.20 -1.00 0.42
N LEU A 75 -5.52 0.20 0.92
CA LEU A 75 -6.89 0.59 1.24
C LEU A 75 -7.78 0.63 0.00
N HIS A 76 -7.26 1.14 -1.11
CA HIS A 76 -8.02 1.21 -2.35
C HIS A 76 -8.33 -0.20 -2.91
N VAL A 77 -7.35 -1.11 -2.93
CA VAL A 77 -7.61 -2.51 -3.32
C VAL A 77 -8.66 -3.12 -2.39
N LEU A 78 -8.51 -2.97 -1.07
CA LEU A 78 -9.47 -3.50 -0.10
C LEU A 78 -10.89 -2.95 -0.30
N SER A 79 -11.02 -1.67 -0.64
CA SER A 79 -12.31 -1.05 -0.96
C SER A 79 -12.94 -1.63 -2.24
N ARG A 80 -12.13 -1.89 -3.29
CA ARG A 80 -12.61 -2.56 -4.51
C ARG A 80 -13.10 -3.98 -4.22
N LEU A 81 -12.46 -4.69 -3.28
CA LEU A 81 -12.83 -6.04 -2.87
C LEU A 81 -14.16 -6.13 -2.09
N LEU A 82 -14.69 -5.03 -1.55
CA LEU A 82 -16.01 -5.01 -0.90
C LEU A 82 -17.13 -5.55 -1.81
N HIS A 83 -16.99 -5.41 -3.12
CA HIS A 83 -17.96 -5.93 -4.07
C HIS A 83 -18.09 -7.46 -3.99
N TYR A 84 -16.99 -8.14 -3.66
CA TYR A 84 -16.90 -9.59 -3.55
C TYR A 84 -17.05 -10.09 -2.11
N ARG A 85 -17.53 -9.25 -1.18
CA ARG A 85 -17.57 -9.56 0.26
C ARG A 85 -18.22 -10.90 0.64
N HIS A 86 -19.15 -11.40 -0.16
CA HIS A 86 -19.83 -12.68 0.06
C HIS A 86 -19.13 -13.88 -0.59
N ARG A 87 -18.02 -13.64 -1.30
CA ARG A 87 -17.32 -14.63 -2.14
C ARG A 87 -15.84 -14.66 -1.76
N LYS A 88 -15.56 -15.10 -0.52
CA LYS A 88 -14.22 -15.10 0.06
C LYS A 88 -13.18 -15.84 -0.79
N LYS A 89 -13.56 -16.95 -1.44
CA LYS A 89 -12.69 -17.66 -2.40
C LYS A 89 -12.30 -16.79 -3.60
N GLU A 90 -13.28 -16.10 -4.21
CA GLU A 90 -13.02 -15.20 -5.34
C GLU A 90 -12.12 -14.03 -4.92
N ILE A 91 -12.27 -13.52 -3.70
CA ILE A 91 -11.34 -12.50 -3.15
C ILE A 91 -9.91 -13.04 -3.08
N PHE A 92 -9.72 -14.27 -2.57
CA PHE A 92 -8.40 -14.88 -2.52
C PHE A 92 -7.81 -15.10 -3.91
N ASP A 93 -8.59 -15.60 -4.87
CA ASP A 93 -8.14 -15.81 -6.25
C ASP A 93 -7.70 -14.47 -6.89
N ILE A 94 -8.47 -13.39 -6.68
CA ILE A 94 -8.13 -12.04 -7.15
C ILE A 94 -6.84 -11.51 -6.51
N LEU A 95 -6.67 -11.69 -5.21
CA LEU A 95 -5.46 -11.28 -4.49
C LEU A 95 -4.24 -12.11 -4.90
N GLU A 96 -4.44 -13.38 -5.20
CA GLU A 96 -3.38 -14.29 -5.63
C GLU A 96 -2.84 -13.91 -7.01
N GLU A 97 -3.73 -13.60 -7.96
CA GLU A 97 -3.38 -13.11 -9.29
C GLU A 97 -2.64 -11.76 -9.23
N GLY A 98 -2.98 -10.89 -8.28
CA GLY A 98 -2.25 -9.64 -8.03
C GLY A 98 -2.41 -8.55 -9.10
N SER A 99 -3.18 -8.80 -10.17
CA SER A 99 -3.41 -7.84 -11.26
C SER A 99 -4.09 -6.55 -10.77
N ILE A 100 -5.08 -6.68 -9.88
CA ILE A 100 -5.74 -5.53 -9.24
C ILE A 100 -4.76 -4.71 -8.38
N ILE A 101 -3.85 -5.38 -7.66
CA ILE A 101 -2.85 -4.72 -6.80
C ILE A 101 -1.89 -3.93 -7.68
N SER A 102 -1.36 -4.56 -8.73
CA SER A 102 -0.45 -3.90 -9.68
C SER A 102 -1.09 -2.71 -10.38
N SER A 103 -2.36 -2.82 -10.79
CA SER A 103 -3.11 -1.73 -11.42
C SER A 103 -3.29 -0.56 -10.44
N VAL A 104 -3.79 -0.82 -9.23
CA VAL A 104 -4.00 0.23 -8.22
C VAL A 104 -2.68 0.87 -7.78
N LEU A 105 -1.61 0.08 -7.64
CA LEU A 105 -0.30 0.60 -7.31
C LEU A 105 0.21 1.57 -8.38
N SER A 106 0.01 1.26 -9.65
CA SER A 106 0.40 2.13 -10.77
C SER A 106 -0.38 3.45 -10.75
N GLU A 107 -1.67 3.43 -10.41
CA GLU A 107 -2.48 4.65 -10.22
C GLU A 107 -1.89 5.54 -9.10
N TYR A 108 -1.44 4.94 -7.98
CA TYR A 108 -0.84 5.69 -6.87
C TYR A 108 0.59 6.17 -7.13
N GLN A 109 1.38 5.43 -7.93
CA GLN A 109 2.66 5.91 -8.43
C GLN A 109 2.49 7.22 -9.20
N GLU A 110 1.51 7.28 -10.11
CA GLU A 110 1.21 8.50 -10.88
C GLU A 110 0.68 9.61 -9.96
N LYS A 111 -0.32 9.32 -9.13
CA LYS A 111 -0.96 10.29 -8.24
C LYS A 111 0.01 10.94 -7.25
N LYS A 112 0.94 10.16 -6.70
CA LYS A 112 1.94 10.63 -5.72
C LYS A 112 3.28 10.99 -6.36
N LYS A 113 3.42 10.88 -7.69
CA LYS A 113 4.67 11.08 -8.43
C LYS A 113 5.83 10.25 -7.87
N TYR A 114 5.51 9.03 -7.46
CA TYR A 114 6.47 8.11 -6.87
C TYR A 114 6.99 7.12 -7.90
N ASN A 115 8.30 7.02 -7.99
CA ASN A 115 8.99 6.05 -8.84
C ASN A 115 9.70 5.05 -7.95
N PHE A 116 9.38 3.76 -8.14
CA PHE A 116 10.19 2.69 -7.56
C PHE A 116 11.61 2.76 -8.10
N LYS A 117 12.58 2.43 -7.26
CA LYS A 117 14.00 2.39 -7.64
C LYS A 117 14.25 1.38 -8.77
N ASP A 118 13.62 0.21 -8.65
CA ASP A 118 13.75 -0.92 -9.56
C ASP A 118 12.50 -1.81 -9.51
N ILE A 119 12.45 -2.79 -10.42
CA ILE A 119 11.34 -3.75 -10.51
C ILE A 119 11.21 -4.59 -9.23
N THR A 120 12.31 -4.93 -8.58
CA THR A 120 12.35 -5.73 -7.34
C THR A 120 11.64 -5.00 -6.19
N SER A 121 11.90 -3.70 -6.02
CA SER A 121 11.22 -2.85 -5.02
C SER A 121 9.71 -2.83 -5.25
N ARG A 122 9.32 -2.75 -6.52
CA ARG A 122 7.91 -2.74 -6.92
C ARG A 122 7.26 -4.09 -6.61
N GLU A 123 7.92 -5.20 -6.94
CA GLU A 123 7.44 -6.56 -6.65
C GLU A 123 7.33 -6.81 -5.15
N HIS A 124 8.32 -6.40 -4.35
CA HIS A 124 8.24 -6.45 -2.89
C HIS A 124 7.04 -5.66 -2.35
N CYS A 125 6.81 -4.44 -2.85
CA CYS A 125 5.65 -3.64 -2.47
C CYS A 125 4.33 -4.35 -2.82
N VAL A 126 4.20 -4.91 -4.03
CA VAL A 126 3.03 -5.71 -4.42
C VAL A 126 2.82 -6.90 -3.48
N ASN A 127 3.89 -7.61 -3.13
CA ASN A 127 3.84 -8.77 -2.23
C ASN A 127 3.43 -8.38 -0.80
N ARG A 128 3.92 -7.27 -0.26
CA ARG A 128 3.50 -6.77 1.06
C ARG A 128 2.03 -6.39 1.07
N ILE A 129 1.55 -5.68 0.03
CA ILE A 129 0.12 -5.37 -0.13
C ILE A 129 -0.69 -6.67 -0.18
N LYS A 130 -0.30 -7.62 -1.03
CA LYS A 130 -0.98 -8.92 -1.17
C LYS A 130 -1.09 -9.65 0.16
N THR A 131 0.04 -9.85 0.83
CA THR A 131 0.11 -10.59 2.11
C THR A 131 -0.75 -9.92 3.17
N ARG A 132 -0.64 -8.60 3.32
CA ARG A 132 -1.46 -7.81 4.23
C ARG A 132 -2.96 -7.97 3.98
N LEU A 133 -3.38 -7.87 2.73
CA LEU A 133 -4.80 -7.98 2.37
C LEU A 133 -5.35 -9.39 2.57
N ILE A 134 -4.55 -10.43 2.30
CA ILE A 134 -4.93 -11.82 2.57
C ILE A 134 -5.27 -12.01 4.04
N TYR A 135 -4.42 -11.54 4.97
CA TYR A 135 -4.69 -11.66 6.40
C TYR A 135 -5.91 -10.87 6.85
N ILE A 136 -6.11 -9.66 6.32
CA ILE A 136 -7.34 -8.89 6.59
C ILE A 136 -8.59 -9.68 6.20
N VAL A 137 -8.57 -10.35 5.04
CA VAL A 137 -9.69 -11.15 4.54
C VAL A 137 -9.85 -12.47 5.31
N ILE A 138 -8.75 -13.08 5.79
CA ILE A 138 -8.80 -14.28 6.63
C ILE A 138 -9.57 -13.98 7.92
N GLU A 139 -9.22 -12.90 8.60
CA GLU A 139 -9.65 -12.56 9.97
C GLU A 139 -11.07 -12.00 10.07
N GLY A 140 -11.65 -11.53 8.97
CA GLY A 140 -12.97 -10.90 9.01
C GLY A 140 -13.79 -11.04 7.74
N ILE A 141 -15.02 -10.54 7.82
CA ILE A 141 -15.92 -10.39 6.67
C ILE A 141 -15.79 -8.96 6.19
N LEU A 142 -15.53 -8.76 4.90
CA LEU A 142 -15.38 -7.42 4.33
C LEU A 142 -16.70 -6.65 4.38
N THR A 143 -16.83 -5.75 5.34
CA THR A 143 -17.91 -4.76 5.43
C THR A 143 -17.33 -3.35 5.47
N ARG A 144 -18.19 -2.33 5.37
CA ARG A 144 -17.74 -0.94 5.47
C ARG A 144 -17.19 -0.64 6.87
N GLU A 145 -17.82 -1.19 7.90
CA GLU A 145 -17.37 -1.09 9.29
C GLU A 145 -16.01 -1.78 9.47
N TYR A 146 -15.83 -2.94 8.84
CA TYR A 146 -14.57 -3.67 8.89
C TYR A 146 -13.44 -2.94 8.13
N LEU A 147 -13.74 -2.15 7.09
CA LEU A 147 -12.74 -1.28 6.46
C LEU A 147 -12.23 -0.18 7.40
N GLU A 148 -13.11 0.41 8.22
CA GLU A 148 -12.67 1.41 9.21
C GLU A 148 -11.77 0.78 10.28
N LEU A 149 -12.03 -0.48 10.62
CA LEU A 149 -11.12 -1.26 11.46
C LEU A 149 -9.79 -1.55 10.74
N ALA A 150 -9.83 -1.94 9.46
CA ALA A 150 -8.64 -2.19 8.65
C ALA A 150 -7.74 -0.96 8.51
N LYS A 151 -8.31 0.26 8.40
CA LYS A 151 -7.53 1.50 8.44
C LYS A 151 -6.72 1.64 9.72
N LYS A 152 -7.24 1.22 10.88
CA LYS A 152 -6.47 1.24 12.14
C LYS A 152 -5.30 0.27 12.09
N TYR A 153 -5.47 -0.91 11.48
CA TYR A 153 -4.38 -1.87 11.29
C TYR A 153 -3.30 -1.32 10.36
N PHE A 154 -3.69 -0.74 9.22
CA PHE A 154 -2.78 -0.09 8.29
C PHE A 154 -2.03 1.07 8.95
N TRP A 155 -2.73 1.87 9.77
CA TRP A 155 -2.11 2.94 10.53
C TRP A 155 -1.04 2.40 11.49
N ILE A 156 -1.32 1.30 12.20
CA ILE A 156 -0.35 0.68 13.11
C ILE A 156 0.88 0.23 12.33
N GLU A 157 0.69 -0.48 11.22
CA GLU A 157 1.80 -1.00 10.42
C GLU A 157 2.66 0.12 9.83
N GLN A 158 2.07 1.13 9.18
CA GLN A 158 2.82 2.27 8.66
C GLN A 158 3.57 3.02 9.77
N ARG A 159 2.98 3.13 10.96
CA ARG A 159 3.66 3.74 12.12
C ARG A 159 4.85 2.91 12.58
N VAL A 160 4.74 1.59 12.56
CA VAL A 160 5.86 0.69 12.89
C VAL A 160 6.97 0.84 11.86
N ASP A 161 6.65 0.87 10.55
CA ASP A 161 7.63 1.10 9.48
C ASP A 161 8.45 2.37 9.74
N GLU A 162 7.76 3.47 10.05
CA GLU A 162 8.41 4.74 10.31
C GLU A 162 9.25 4.74 11.59
N GLU A 163 8.70 4.29 12.72
CA GLU A 163 9.42 4.27 14.00
C GLU A 163 10.63 3.32 13.95
N MET A 164 10.49 2.16 13.30
CA MET A 164 11.59 1.22 13.12
C MET A 164 12.63 1.74 12.13
N SER A 165 12.23 2.44 11.06
CA SER A 165 13.18 3.03 10.10
C SER A 165 14.14 4.00 10.80
N VAL A 166 13.64 4.80 11.76
CA VAL A 166 14.49 5.71 12.55
C VAL A 166 15.51 4.91 13.37
N LYS A 167 15.09 3.82 14.02
CA LYS A 167 16.00 2.95 14.79
C LYS A 167 17.04 2.27 13.90
N VAL A 168 16.64 1.83 12.70
CA VAL A 168 17.52 1.23 11.69
C VAL A 168 18.57 2.25 11.25
N PHE A 169 18.16 3.44 10.79
CA PHE A 169 19.09 4.42 10.25
C PHE A 169 20.00 5.09 11.29
N ASN A 170 19.65 4.99 12.58
CA ASN A 170 20.52 5.40 13.68
C ASN A 170 21.64 4.38 13.98
N GLN A 171 21.61 3.17 13.40
CA GLN A 171 22.70 2.20 13.56
C GLN A 171 23.94 2.60 12.75
N LYS A 172 25.12 2.42 13.37
CA LYS A 172 26.41 2.83 12.81
C LYS A 172 26.88 1.96 11.65
N THR A 173 26.65 0.65 11.72
CA THR A 173 27.16 -0.31 10.74
C THR A 173 26.04 -0.95 9.94
N GLU A 174 26.33 -1.33 8.70
CA GLU A 174 25.36 -2.01 7.82
C GLU A 174 24.84 -3.30 8.44
N LYS A 175 25.72 -4.13 9.02
CA LYS A 175 25.31 -5.35 9.71
C LYS A 175 24.34 -5.08 10.87
N ALA A 176 24.55 -3.98 11.61
CA ALA A 176 23.65 -3.57 12.68
C ALA A 176 22.31 -3.03 12.12
N ARG A 177 22.33 -2.30 11.00
CA ARG A 177 21.10 -1.86 10.30
C ARG A 177 20.26 -3.06 9.87
N THR A 178 20.87 -4.01 9.15
CA THR A 178 20.20 -5.23 8.70
C THR A 178 19.65 -6.03 9.90
N LYS A 179 20.42 -6.19 10.97
CA LYS A 179 19.93 -6.86 12.20
C LYS A 179 18.75 -6.12 12.83
N MET A 180 18.74 -4.79 12.78
CA MET A 180 17.65 -3.98 13.32
C MET A 180 16.38 -4.08 12.48
N CYS A 181 16.48 -4.21 11.14
CA CYS A 181 15.32 -4.47 10.27
C CYS A 181 14.57 -5.75 10.68
N LYS A 182 15.33 -6.77 11.13
CA LYS A 182 14.81 -8.09 11.54
C LYS A 182 14.53 -8.21 13.04
N ASN A 183 14.49 -7.10 13.77
CA ASN A 183 14.33 -7.13 15.21
C ASN A 183 12.85 -7.32 15.60
N GLU A 184 12.39 -8.56 15.49
CA GLU A 184 11.02 -8.97 15.79
C GLU A 184 10.57 -8.55 17.19
N VAL A 185 11.45 -8.62 18.20
CA VAL A 185 11.13 -8.22 19.57
C VAL A 185 10.77 -6.74 19.64
N GLU A 186 11.57 -5.87 19.02
CA GLU A 186 11.28 -4.44 18.97
C GLU A 186 10.04 -4.11 18.14
N ILE A 187 9.84 -4.82 17.03
CA ILE A 187 8.64 -4.68 16.19
C ILE A 187 7.38 -5.04 16.98
N LYS A 188 7.33 -6.23 17.59
CA LYS A 188 6.20 -6.69 18.41
C LYS A 188 5.92 -5.77 19.60
N LYS A 189 6.97 -5.26 20.25
CA LYS A 189 6.86 -4.27 21.32
C LYS A 189 6.20 -2.98 20.86
N LEU A 190 6.56 -2.48 19.67
CA LEU A 190 5.92 -1.30 19.08
C LEU A 190 4.46 -1.58 18.71
N ILE A 191 4.16 -2.71 18.06
CA ILE A 191 2.78 -3.11 17.73
C ILE A 191 1.92 -3.09 19.00
N SER A 192 2.36 -3.76 20.08
CA SER A 192 1.62 -3.81 21.36
C SER A 192 1.38 -2.43 21.99
N LYS A 193 2.33 -1.50 21.84
CA LYS A 193 2.16 -0.11 22.28
C LYS A 193 1.10 0.61 21.44
N LEU A 194 1.13 0.45 20.12
CA LEU A 194 0.24 1.14 19.19
C LEU A 194 -1.19 0.57 19.19
N GLU A 195 -1.36 -0.74 19.39
CA GLU A 195 -2.65 -1.40 19.63
C GLU A 195 -3.43 -0.69 20.74
N ARG A 196 -2.78 -0.48 21.89
CA ARG A 196 -3.36 0.24 23.03
C ARG A 196 -3.75 1.67 22.67
N GLY A 197 -2.89 2.38 21.94
CA GLY A 197 -3.13 3.76 21.51
C GLY A 197 -4.24 3.92 20.48
N LYS A 198 -4.55 2.87 19.70
CA LYS A 198 -5.64 2.86 18.70
C LYS A 198 -6.90 2.13 19.15
N SER A 199 -6.90 1.64 20.40
CA SER A 199 -7.98 0.86 20.98
C SER A 199 -8.41 -0.27 20.05
N VAL A 200 -7.42 -1.03 19.58
CA VAL A 200 -7.61 -2.15 18.66
C VAL A 200 -6.69 -3.30 19.05
N LYS A 201 -7.09 -4.53 18.73
CA LYS A 201 -6.31 -5.73 18.97
C LYS A 201 -6.14 -6.50 17.66
N LEU A 202 -4.90 -6.69 17.23
CA LEU A 202 -4.54 -7.56 16.13
C LEU A 202 -4.54 -9.01 16.63
N SER A 203 -4.96 -9.94 15.76
CA SER A 203 -4.78 -11.37 16.02
C SER A 203 -3.29 -11.75 15.99
N GLU A 204 -2.93 -12.91 16.52
CA GLU A 204 -1.56 -13.42 16.45
C GLU A 204 -1.09 -13.58 14.99
N GLY A 205 -1.98 -14.03 14.10
CA GLY A 205 -1.71 -14.15 12.67
C GLY A 205 -1.42 -12.78 12.02
N MET A 206 -2.21 -11.76 12.37
CA MET A 206 -1.97 -10.39 11.90
C MET A 206 -0.66 -9.81 12.44
N ILE A 207 -0.31 -10.08 13.70
CA ILE A 207 0.96 -9.63 14.29
C ILE A 207 2.13 -10.29 13.56
N ALA A 208 2.09 -11.61 13.33
CA ALA A 208 3.13 -12.33 12.61
C ALA A 208 3.29 -11.81 11.17
N ASN A 209 2.17 -11.56 10.49
CA ASN A 209 2.16 -10.94 9.18
C ASN A 209 2.80 -9.55 9.21
N THR A 210 2.37 -8.68 10.12
CA THR A 210 2.89 -7.31 10.25
C THR A 210 4.38 -7.30 10.57
N VAL A 211 4.88 -8.24 11.38
CA VAL A 211 6.33 -8.40 11.60
C VAL A 211 7.05 -8.69 10.29
N SER A 212 6.55 -9.64 9.52
CA SER A 212 7.14 -10.04 8.23
C SER A 212 7.15 -8.90 7.21
N THR A 213 6.03 -8.20 7.04
CA THR A 213 5.91 -7.09 6.09
C THR A 213 6.76 -5.88 6.48
N VAL A 214 6.86 -5.57 7.78
CA VAL A 214 7.77 -4.53 8.31
C VAL A 214 9.23 -4.91 8.06
N GLU A 215 9.63 -6.16 8.31
CA GLU A 215 11.00 -6.60 8.02
C GLU A 215 11.33 -6.39 6.53
N ASP A 216 10.46 -6.87 5.65
CA ASP A 216 10.64 -6.74 4.19
C ASP A 216 10.70 -5.27 3.74
N PHE A 217 9.78 -4.43 4.25
CA PHE A 217 9.77 -2.99 3.99
C PHE A 217 11.10 -2.33 4.38
N LEU A 218 11.57 -2.58 5.60
CA LEU A 218 12.80 -1.98 6.12
C LEU A 218 14.04 -2.46 5.36
N LEU A 219 14.08 -3.73 4.95
CA LEU A 219 15.17 -4.27 4.13
C LEU A 219 15.19 -3.64 2.74
N ASP A 220 14.02 -3.43 2.12
CA ASP A 220 13.91 -2.82 0.79
C ASP A 220 14.32 -1.34 0.80
N VAL A 221 13.87 -0.58 1.81
CA VAL A 221 14.32 0.81 2.01
C VAL A 221 15.82 0.86 2.30
N LEU A 222 16.34 -0.05 3.13
CA LEU A 222 17.78 -0.10 3.40
C LEU A 222 18.59 -0.41 2.14
N ARG A 223 18.11 -1.30 1.27
CA ARG A 223 18.76 -1.66 0.00
C ARG A 223 18.82 -0.46 -0.94
N THR A 224 17.69 0.19 -1.19
CA THR A 224 17.59 1.33 -2.11
C THR A 224 18.42 2.53 -1.65
N SER A 225 18.54 2.75 -0.34
CA SER A 225 19.38 3.82 0.22
C SER A 225 20.89 3.66 -0.01
N LYS A 226 21.38 2.44 -0.28
CA LYS A 226 22.81 2.18 -0.53
C LYS A 226 23.23 2.61 -1.92
N GLU A 227 22.37 2.41 -2.90
CA GLU A 227 22.66 2.68 -4.31
C GLU A 227 22.73 4.17 -4.62
N GLU A 228 21.97 5.01 -3.89
CA GLU A 228 22.08 6.46 -4.02
C GLU A 228 23.44 6.99 -3.57
N VAL A 229 24.05 6.40 -2.53
CA VAL A 229 25.39 6.78 -2.06
C VAL A 229 26.45 6.40 -3.09
N ALA A 230 26.35 5.19 -3.68
CA ALA A 230 27.28 4.75 -4.72
C ALA A 230 27.21 5.59 -6.00
N SER A 231 26.04 6.15 -6.35
CA SER A 231 25.85 6.97 -7.55
C SER A 231 26.44 8.39 -7.45
N ASN A 232 26.62 8.91 -6.24
CA ASN A 232 27.18 10.26 -6.01
C ASN A 232 28.72 10.27 -5.91
N ASP A 233 29.35 9.11 -5.70
CA ASP A 233 30.82 9.00 -5.67
C ASP A 233 31.43 8.87 -7.08
N SER A 234 30.64 8.46 -8.08
CA SER A 234 31.11 8.38 -9.48
C SER A 234 31.14 9.72 -10.20
N THR A 235 30.56 10.79 -9.64
CA THR A 235 30.50 12.13 -10.24
C THR A 235 31.65 13.06 -9.80
N LYS A 236 32.62 12.57 -9.02
CA LYS A 236 33.83 13.32 -8.59
C LYS A 236 35.12 12.95 -9.34
N LYS A 237 35.00 12.45 -10.56
CA LYS A 237 36.13 12.39 -11.51
C LYS A 237 35.65 12.87 -12.87
N ASN A 238 35.87 14.14 -13.14
CA ASN A 238 36.41 14.70 -14.39
C ASN A 238 36.68 16.19 -14.19
#